data_AF-A0A150PQM2-F1
#
_entry.id   AF-A0A150PQM2-F1
#
_cell.length_a   1.000
_cell.length_b   1.000
_cell.length_c   1.000
_cell.angle_alpha   90.00
_cell.angle_beta   90.00
_cell.angle_gamma   90.00
#
_symmetry.space_group_name_H-M   'P 1'
#
loop_
_entity.id
_entity.type
_entity.pdbx_description
1 polymer ?
#
loop_
_entity_poly.entity_id
_entity_poly.type
_entity_poly.pdbx_seq_one_letter_code
_entity_poly.pdbx_strand_id
1 'polypeptide(L)'
;MNVQNRIKSSRIGSVLWLALSMIPLTVGCQVEVGGDNTGTNSEEVSGGGHGRACGGLAGLSCKKGYFCDYELEAMCGAFDMTGTCERIPKVCTEEYNPVCGCDGKTYGNECAANSAGVSVASRGECEPPPARDCGGLAGLACEPGEFCDYAPDAMCGAADQTGVCAPIPEGCTKEYNPVCGCDGNTYGNACMAAAAGVSVASPGECAPAPGGVCGTRGAAACEPGFFCDFAPEAACGATDLPGACAPIPEACTFEYNPVCGCDG
;
A
#
# COMPACT_ATOMS: atom_id res chain seq x y z
N MET A 1 23.29 -11.66 -68.30
CA MET A 1 22.51 -10.62 -67.59
C MET A 1 23.13 -10.52 -66.19
N ASN A 2 23.97 -9.51 -65.89
CA ASN A 2 23.62 -8.22 -65.26
C ASN A 2 22.57 -8.37 -64.13
N VAL A 3 22.67 -7.82 -62.92
CA VAL A 3 23.57 -6.83 -62.27
C VAL A 3 23.18 -6.77 -60.77
N GLN A 4 24.19 -6.74 -59.89
CA GLN A 4 24.38 -5.90 -58.68
C GLN A 4 23.37 -5.78 -57.52
N ASN A 5 23.95 -5.89 -56.30
CA ASN A 5 24.05 -4.88 -55.20
C ASN A 5 23.56 -5.33 -53.81
N ARG A 6 24.46 -5.40 -52.81
CA ARG A 6 24.86 -4.32 -51.85
C ARG A 6 26.02 -4.83 -50.97
N ILE A 7 27.24 -4.23 -51.01
CA ILE A 7 27.80 -3.13 -50.16
C ILE A 7 28.00 -3.55 -48.69
N LYS A 8 29.14 -3.36 -47.99
CA LYS A 8 30.57 -3.07 -48.24
C LYS A 8 31.26 -3.38 -46.90
N SER A 9 32.38 -4.10 -46.92
CA SER A 9 33.31 -4.25 -45.79
C SER A 9 34.46 -3.26 -45.97
N SER A 10 34.91 -2.61 -44.89
CA SER A 10 36.16 -1.84 -44.89
C SER A 10 36.81 -1.87 -43.50
N ARG A 11 37.95 -2.56 -43.42
CA ARG A 11 38.96 -2.44 -42.35
C ARG A 11 40.32 -2.35 -43.02
N ILE A 12 40.90 -1.17 -43.01
CA ILE A 12 42.31 -0.82 -43.32
C ILE A 12 42.53 0.46 -42.50
N GLY A 13 43.58 0.73 -41.74
CA GLY A 13 44.90 0.17 -41.51
C GLY A 13 45.78 1.31 -40.95
N SER A 14 47.03 0.98 -40.61
CA SER A 14 48.15 1.89 -40.31
C SER A 14 48.30 2.47 -38.90
N VAL A 15 49.25 1.85 -38.20
CA VAL A 15 49.98 2.31 -37.03
C VAL A 15 51.12 3.20 -37.53
N LEU A 16 51.25 4.43 -37.00
CA LEU A 16 52.49 5.20 -37.10
C LEU A 16 52.72 5.99 -35.80
N TRP A 17 53.81 5.64 -35.13
CA TRP A 17 54.39 6.31 -33.97
C TRP A 17 54.76 7.76 -34.29
N LEU A 18 54.42 8.71 -33.42
CA LEU A 18 55.21 9.92 -33.19
C LEU A 18 55.06 10.43 -31.75
N ALA A 19 56.20 10.90 -31.22
CA ALA A 19 56.58 11.14 -29.85
C ALA A 19 55.70 12.10 -29.03
N LEU A 20 55.56 11.79 -27.73
CA LEU A 20 55.17 12.72 -26.67
C LEU A 20 56.18 13.88 -26.60
N SER A 21 55.73 15.09 -26.90
CA SER A 21 56.37 16.32 -26.44
C SER A 21 55.67 16.82 -25.17
N MET A 22 56.43 16.88 -24.08
CA MET A 22 56.04 17.55 -22.86
C MET A 22 55.96 19.06 -23.12
N ILE A 23 54.78 19.65 -22.92
CA ILE A 23 54.61 21.09 -22.78
C ILE A 23 53.78 21.33 -21.51
N PRO A 24 54.35 21.93 -20.45
CA PRO A 24 53.61 22.27 -19.26
C PRO A 24 52.83 23.56 -19.51
N LEU A 25 51.50 23.48 -19.53
CA LEU A 25 50.64 24.64 -19.40
C LEU A 25 50.28 24.80 -17.92
N THR A 26 51.13 25.55 -17.21
CA THR A 26 50.80 26.15 -15.92
C THR A 26 49.82 27.31 -16.17
N VAL A 27 48.53 27.06 -15.98
CA VAL A 27 47.57 28.12 -15.63
C VAL A 27 46.76 27.58 -14.46
N GLY A 28 47.32 27.73 -13.26
CA GLY A 28 46.55 27.63 -12.03
C GLY A 28 45.82 28.95 -11.82
N CYS A 29 44.50 28.91 -11.69
CA CYS A 29 43.81 29.89 -10.87
C CYS A 29 44.06 29.51 -9.42
N GLN A 30 44.87 30.30 -8.73
CA GLN A 30 44.94 30.26 -7.27
C GLN A 30 43.60 30.75 -6.72
N VAL A 31 42.83 29.85 -6.10
CA VAL A 31 41.88 30.26 -5.06
C VAL A 31 42.67 30.23 -3.76
N GLU A 32 42.98 31.42 -3.24
CA GLU A 32 43.52 31.55 -1.89
C GLU A 32 42.40 31.17 -0.91
N VAL A 33 42.48 29.97 -0.35
CA VAL A 33 41.73 29.64 0.87
C VAL A 33 42.50 30.29 2.03
N GLY A 34 42.17 31.56 2.28
CA GLY A 34 42.52 32.22 3.53
C GLY A 34 41.83 31.46 4.67
N GLY A 35 42.62 30.71 5.43
CA GLY A 35 42.18 30.15 6.69
C GLY A 35 42.11 31.25 7.73
N ASP A 36 40.89 31.70 8.04
CA ASP A 36 40.58 32.32 9.32
C ASP A 36 40.01 31.24 10.25
N ASN A 37 40.89 30.73 11.11
CA ASN A 37 40.47 30.11 12.36
C ASN A 37 39.95 31.21 13.29
N THR A 38 38.69 31.57 13.11
CA THR A 38 37.87 32.11 14.19
C THR A 38 36.69 31.17 14.36
N GLY A 39 36.55 30.63 15.56
CA GLY A 39 35.53 29.64 15.87
C GLY A 39 34.15 30.19 15.56
N THR A 40 33.55 29.68 14.48
CA THR A 40 32.12 29.81 14.29
C THR A 40 31.49 28.88 15.32
N ASN A 41 31.07 29.46 16.44
CA ASN A 41 29.85 28.98 17.06
C ASN A 41 28.85 28.77 15.92
N SER A 42 28.19 27.63 15.92
CA SER A 42 27.12 27.30 14.99
C SER A 42 26.14 28.47 14.93
N GLU A 43 26.35 29.38 13.98
CA GLU A 43 25.40 30.40 13.64
C GLU A 43 24.26 29.62 12.99
N GLU A 44 23.27 29.27 13.83
CA GLU A 44 21.94 28.96 13.37
C GLU A 44 21.64 29.98 12.25
N VAL A 45 21.36 29.50 11.04
CA VAL A 45 20.73 30.31 10.00
C VAL A 45 19.61 31.06 10.70
N SER A 46 19.80 32.37 10.90
CA SER A 46 19.12 33.10 11.97
C SER A 46 17.62 33.03 11.77
N GLY A 47 16.98 32.12 12.50
CA GLY A 47 15.58 31.79 12.32
C GLY A 47 14.73 33.04 12.54
N GLY A 48 13.80 33.28 11.62
CA GLY A 48 12.92 34.45 11.68
C GLY A 48 12.13 34.49 13.00
N GLY A 49 12.06 35.67 13.62
CA GLY A 49 11.10 35.96 14.71
C GLY A 49 9.71 36.32 14.16
N HIS A 50 8.78 36.72 15.03
CA HIS A 50 7.42 37.13 14.65
C HIS A 50 7.39 38.02 13.38
N GLY A 51 6.56 37.66 12.40
CA GLY A 51 6.38 38.44 11.18
C GLY A 51 7.49 38.28 10.13
N ARG A 52 8.48 37.41 10.37
CA ARG A 52 9.54 37.11 9.38
C ARG A 52 9.09 35.99 8.44
N ALA A 53 9.55 36.05 7.20
CA ALA A 53 9.29 35.00 6.24
C ALA A 53 9.94 33.66 6.66
N CYS A 54 9.24 32.57 6.39
CA CYS A 54 9.70 31.20 6.56
C CYS A 54 9.31 30.35 5.34
N GLY A 55 9.87 29.15 5.23
CA GLY A 55 9.68 28.28 4.06
C GLY A 55 10.37 28.83 2.82
N GLY A 56 9.70 28.66 1.68
CA GLY A 56 10.20 29.01 0.35
C GLY A 56 11.44 28.25 -0.09
N LEU A 57 11.98 28.63 -1.26
CA LEU A 57 13.15 27.98 -1.87
C LEU A 57 14.40 28.03 -0.97
N ALA A 58 14.50 29.07 -0.14
CA ALA A 58 15.60 29.23 0.81
C ALA A 58 15.46 28.34 2.06
N GLY A 59 14.31 27.67 2.26
CA GLY A 59 14.07 26.77 3.40
C GLY A 59 14.17 27.48 4.75
N LEU A 60 13.72 28.73 4.83
CA LEU A 60 13.88 29.55 6.03
C LEU A 60 13.07 28.96 7.20
N SER A 61 13.71 28.73 8.34
CA SER A 61 13.05 28.22 9.54
C SER A 61 12.73 29.33 10.54
N CYS A 62 11.72 29.11 11.36
CA CYS A 62 11.38 30.01 12.45
C CYS A 62 12.22 29.71 13.70
N LYS A 63 12.52 30.75 14.48
CA LYS A 63 13.19 30.59 15.78
C LYS A 63 12.33 29.79 16.76
N LYS A 64 12.95 29.13 17.74
CA LYS A 64 12.25 28.47 18.85
C LYS A 64 11.16 29.36 19.48
N GLY A 65 9.98 28.77 19.66
CA GLY A 65 8.78 29.47 20.16
C GLY A 65 7.89 30.06 19.06
N TYR A 66 8.29 29.90 17.80
CA TYR A 66 7.52 30.27 16.62
C TYR A 66 7.32 29.05 15.72
N PHE A 67 6.23 29.07 14.97
CA PHE A 67 5.96 28.12 13.90
C PHE A 67 5.82 28.88 12.58
N CYS A 68 6.00 28.18 11.46
CA CYS A 68 5.80 28.78 10.15
C CYS A 68 4.32 28.68 9.79
N ASP A 69 3.63 29.81 9.79
CA ASP A 69 2.22 29.93 9.41
C ASP A 69 2.11 30.20 7.90
N TYR A 70 1.46 29.29 7.20
CA TYR A 70 1.20 29.40 5.77
C TYR A 70 -0.26 29.77 5.56
N GLU A 71 -0.53 30.62 4.57
CA GLU A 71 -1.89 30.82 4.09
C GLU A 71 -2.43 29.50 3.50
N LEU A 72 -3.74 29.30 3.51
CA LEU A 72 -4.35 28.03 3.05
C LEU A 72 -4.02 27.75 1.57
N GLU A 73 -3.99 28.81 0.77
CA GLU A 73 -3.62 28.78 -0.65
C GLU A 73 -2.12 28.50 -0.86
N ALA A 74 -1.30 28.66 0.19
CA ALA A 74 0.12 28.40 0.13
C ALA A 74 0.47 26.91 0.27
N MET A 75 -0.52 26.02 0.37
CA MET A 75 -0.35 24.55 0.33
C MET A 75 0.81 24.08 1.22
N CYS A 76 0.87 24.57 2.46
CA CYS A 76 1.93 24.24 3.43
C CYS A 76 3.37 24.57 2.96
N GLY A 77 3.51 25.59 2.11
CA GLY A 77 4.79 25.98 1.51
C GLY A 77 5.17 25.16 0.28
N ALA A 78 4.26 24.37 -0.29
CA ALA A 78 4.51 23.71 -1.57
C ALA A 78 4.85 24.74 -2.66
N PHE A 79 5.62 24.31 -3.66
CA PHE A 79 6.07 25.18 -4.77
C PHE A 79 6.83 26.43 -4.31
N ASP A 80 7.67 26.30 -3.28
CA ASP A 80 8.49 27.38 -2.74
C ASP A 80 7.69 28.58 -2.21
N MET A 81 6.43 28.36 -1.82
CA MET A 81 5.63 29.39 -1.18
C MET A 81 6.15 29.68 0.22
N THR A 82 6.20 30.96 0.57
CA THR A 82 6.69 31.44 1.87
C THR A 82 5.54 31.62 2.84
N GLY A 83 5.76 31.24 4.10
CA GLY A 83 4.89 31.57 5.23
C GLY A 83 5.46 32.72 6.06
N THR A 84 4.80 32.98 7.18
CA THR A 84 5.21 33.96 8.19
C THR A 84 5.41 33.29 9.54
N CYS A 85 6.50 33.62 10.23
CA CYS A 85 6.75 33.09 11.56
C CYS A 85 5.77 33.69 12.57
N GLU A 86 4.95 32.84 13.17
CA GLU A 86 3.95 33.19 14.18
C GLU A 86 4.23 32.54 15.53
N ARG A 87 3.79 33.19 16.61
CA ARG A 87 4.05 32.67 17.97
C ARG A 87 3.25 31.41 18.21
N ILE A 88 3.90 30.39 18.77
CA ILE A 88 3.20 29.17 19.23
C ILE A 88 2.28 29.56 20.40
N PRO A 89 0.95 29.40 20.27
CA PRO A 89 0.01 29.67 21.36
C PRO A 89 0.23 28.68 22.51
N LYS A 90 0.12 29.18 23.75
CA LYS A 90 0.28 28.36 24.97
C LYS A 90 -1.04 27.94 25.60
N VAL A 91 -2.13 28.59 25.21
CA VAL A 91 -3.46 28.39 25.79
C VAL A 91 -4.43 28.34 24.63
N CYS A 92 -5.21 27.27 24.57
CA CYS A 92 -6.23 27.05 23.54
C CYS A 92 -7.58 26.78 24.21
N THR A 93 -8.65 27.12 23.51
CA THR A 93 -10.00 26.69 23.88
C THR A 93 -10.19 25.21 23.50
N GLU A 94 -11.12 24.54 24.16
CA GLU A 94 -11.50 23.15 23.87
C GLU A 94 -12.66 23.07 22.87
N GLU A 95 -12.94 24.16 22.14
CA GLU A 95 -13.96 24.15 21.10
C GLU A 95 -13.52 23.27 19.93
N TYR A 96 -14.41 22.41 19.45
CA TYR A 96 -14.12 21.51 18.35
C TYR A 96 -14.56 22.11 17.01
N ASN A 97 -13.58 22.64 16.27
CA ASN A 97 -13.68 23.20 14.92
C ASN A 97 -12.50 22.65 14.11
N PRO A 98 -12.56 21.38 13.65
CA PRO A 98 -11.38 20.63 13.25
C PRO A 98 -10.66 21.24 12.05
N VAL A 99 -9.35 21.02 12.01
CA VAL A 99 -8.46 21.43 10.91
C VAL A 99 -7.50 20.31 10.55
N CYS A 100 -7.09 20.26 9.28
CA CYS A 100 -6.01 19.39 8.85
C CYS A 100 -4.70 20.17 8.93
N GLY A 101 -3.73 19.65 9.68
CA GLY A 101 -2.39 20.24 9.77
C GLY A 101 -1.53 19.92 8.54
N CYS A 102 -0.52 20.74 8.30
CA CYS A 102 0.50 20.48 7.28
C CYS A 102 1.33 19.21 7.51
N ASP A 103 1.19 18.58 8.68
CA ASP A 103 1.77 17.28 9.00
C ASP A 103 0.82 16.10 8.70
N GLY A 104 -0.35 16.37 8.08
CA GLY A 104 -1.35 15.36 7.73
C GLY A 104 -2.19 14.87 8.89
N LYS A 105 -2.15 15.53 10.06
CA LYS A 105 -2.95 15.15 11.22
C LYS A 105 -4.15 16.08 11.42
N THR A 106 -5.27 15.49 11.83
CA THR A 106 -6.46 16.23 12.26
C THR A 106 -6.23 16.78 13.67
N TYR A 107 -6.44 18.08 13.84
CA TYR A 107 -6.46 18.75 15.13
C TYR A 107 -7.88 19.20 15.46
N GLY A 108 -8.25 19.17 16.74
CA GLY A 108 -9.59 19.56 17.19
C GLY A 108 -9.94 21.02 16.89
N ASN A 109 -8.95 21.90 16.78
CA ASN A 109 -9.08 23.26 16.27
C ASN A 109 -7.74 23.84 15.80
N GLU A 110 -7.78 25.00 15.14
CA GLU A 110 -6.61 25.74 14.66
C GLU A 110 -5.59 26.06 15.77
N CYS A 111 -6.07 26.47 16.94
CA CYS A 111 -5.16 26.75 18.06
C CYS A 111 -4.38 25.50 18.48
N ALA A 112 -5.05 24.34 18.53
CA ALA A 112 -4.40 23.08 18.86
C ALA A 112 -3.31 22.72 17.84
N ALA A 113 -3.55 22.88 16.54
CA ALA A 113 -2.54 22.70 15.48
C ALA A 113 -1.36 23.65 15.67
N ASN A 114 -1.64 24.95 15.81
CA ASN A 114 -0.62 25.99 15.97
C ASN A 114 0.19 25.79 17.28
N SER A 115 -0.44 25.30 18.34
CA SER A 115 0.23 24.98 19.62
C SER A 115 1.21 23.81 19.50
N ALA A 116 0.95 22.88 18.57
CA ALA A 116 1.87 21.82 18.18
C ALA A 116 2.95 22.32 17.19
N GLY A 117 2.91 23.59 16.80
CA GLY A 117 3.82 24.21 15.83
C GLY A 117 3.52 23.83 14.38
N VAL A 118 2.27 23.46 14.08
CA VAL A 118 1.83 22.99 12.76
C VAL A 118 0.86 24.00 12.16
N SER A 119 1.16 24.48 10.95
CA SER A 119 0.25 25.34 10.17
C SER A 119 -0.96 24.55 9.68
N VAL A 120 -2.07 25.24 9.46
CA VAL A 120 -3.27 24.64 8.87
C VAL A 120 -3.10 24.47 7.36
N ALA A 121 -3.36 23.26 6.88
CA ALA A 121 -3.41 22.92 5.46
C ALA A 121 -4.82 23.13 4.87
N SER A 122 -5.85 22.74 5.62
CA SER A 122 -7.25 22.88 5.21
C SER A 122 -8.19 22.95 6.43
N ARG A 123 -9.39 23.48 6.22
CA ARG A 123 -10.47 23.47 7.21
C ARG A 123 -11.17 22.12 7.19
N GLY A 124 -11.63 21.64 8.35
CA GLY A 124 -12.18 20.31 8.53
C GLY A 124 -11.11 19.29 8.91
N GLU A 125 -11.52 18.05 9.15
CA GLU A 125 -10.57 16.95 9.40
C GLU A 125 -9.73 16.67 8.14
N CYS A 126 -8.55 16.07 8.31
CA CYS A 126 -7.78 15.60 7.17
C CYS A 126 -8.57 14.57 6.36
N GLU A 127 -8.50 14.70 5.04
CA GLU A 127 -8.92 13.61 4.16
C GLU A 127 -7.99 12.42 4.36
N PRO A 128 -8.51 11.19 4.38
CA PRO A 128 -7.66 10.01 4.37
C PRO A 128 -6.76 10.05 3.12
N PRO A 129 -5.54 9.51 3.19
CA PRO A 129 -4.68 9.41 2.03
C PRO A 129 -5.42 8.74 0.87
N PRO A 130 -5.14 9.13 -0.39
CA PRO A 130 -5.80 8.53 -1.53
C PRO A 130 -5.60 7.03 -1.50
N ALA A 131 -6.69 6.30 -1.70
CA ALA A 131 -6.70 4.86 -1.66
C ALA A 131 -5.70 4.31 -2.69
N ARG A 132 -4.84 3.38 -2.26
CA ARG A 132 -3.69 2.89 -3.04
C ARG A 132 -4.05 1.54 -3.64
N ASP A 133 -3.67 1.30 -4.88
CA ASP A 133 -3.89 -0.02 -5.47
C ASP A 133 -2.96 -1.07 -4.87
N CYS A 134 -3.47 -2.28 -4.68
CA CYS A 134 -2.73 -3.45 -4.22
C CYS A 134 -3.01 -4.67 -5.10
N GLY A 135 -2.19 -5.72 -4.99
CA GLY A 135 -2.28 -6.91 -5.82
C GLY A 135 -1.84 -6.67 -7.26
N GLY A 136 -2.61 -7.22 -8.21
CA GLY A 136 -2.29 -7.19 -9.63
C GLY A 136 -1.01 -7.96 -10.02
N LEU A 137 -0.63 -7.86 -11.29
CA LEU A 137 0.56 -8.54 -11.85
C LEU A 137 1.85 -8.17 -11.12
N ALA A 138 1.93 -6.94 -10.60
CA ALA A 138 3.09 -6.43 -9.88
C ALA A 138 3.14 -6.91 -8.41
N GLY A 139 2.07 -7.52 -7.89
CA GLY A 139 1.98 -7.95 -6.50
C GLY A 139 2.18 -6.80 -5.51
N LEU A 140 1.55 -5.65 -5.77
CA LEU A 140 1.69 -4.47 -4.93
C LEU A 140 1.16 -4.76 -3.52
N ALA A 141 2.00 -4.55 -2.51
CA ALA A 141 1.64 -4.72 -1.11
C ALA A 141 1.23 -3.38 -0.49
N CYS A 142 0.34 -3.44 0.50
CA CYS A 142 -0.04 -2.28 1.29
C CYS A 142 1.00 -1.95 2.37
N GLU A 143 0.92 -0.75 2.93
CA GLU A 143 1.83 -0.32 3.99
C GLU A 143 1.50 -1.04 5.33
N PRO A 144 2.42 -1.08 6.31
CA PRO A 144 2.13 -1.68 7.61
C PRO A 144 0.91 -1.02 8.27
N GLY A 145 -0.05 -1.83 8.72
CA GLY A 145 -1.32 -1.35 9.28
C GLY A 145 -2.46 -1.28 8.27
N GLU A 146 -2.24 -1.70 7.04
CA GLU A 146 -3.25 -1.83 5.99
C GLU A 146 -3.37 -3.27 5.48
N PHE A 147 -4.48 -3.58 4.84
CA PHE A 147 -4.70 -4.83 4.12
C PHE A 147 -5.21 -4.55 2.71
N CYS A 148 -5.04 -5.52 1.82
CA CYS A 148 -5.55 -5.41 0.46
C CYS A 148 -7.01 -5.82 0.43
N ASP A 149 -7.92 -4.85 0.25
CA ASP A 149 -9.36 -5.08 0.12
C ASP A 149 -9.71 -5.27 -1.36
N TYR A 150 -10.07 -6.49 -1.73
CA TYR A 150 -10.49 -6.84 -3.08
C TYR A 150 -12.00 -6.68 -3.22
N ALA A 151 -12.42 -6.13 -4.36
CA ALA A 151 -13.84 -6.14 -4.71
C ALA A 151 -14.37 -7.60 -4.80
N PRO A 152 -15.66 -7.87 -4.54
CA PRO A 152 -16.20 -9.23 -4.57
C PRO A 152 -16.04 -9.94 -5.92
N ASP A 153 -16.05 -9.20 -7.03
CA ASP A 153 -15.79 -9.70 -8.39
C ASP A 153 -14.30 -9.89 -8.70
N ALA A 154 -13.42 -9.34 -7.85
CA ALA A 154 -11.98 -9.49 -7.98
C ALA A 154 -11.45 -10.86 -7.56
N MET A 155 -12.32 -11.76 -7.09
CA MET A 155 -12.00 -13.15 -6.73
C MET A 155 -10.70 -13.24 -5.91
N CYS A 156 -10.59 -12.44 -4.84
CA CYS A 156 -9.42 -12.40 -3.98
C CYS A 156 -8.10 -12.06 -4.69
N GLY A 157 -8.16 -11.26 -5.76
CA GLY A 157 -6.99 -10.91 -6.55
C GLY A 157 -6.54 -12.01 -7.52
N ALA A 158 -7.41 -12.97 -7.86
CA ALA A 158 -7.07 -14.02 -8.82
C ALA A 158 -6.58 -13.42 -10.16
N ALA A 159 -5.53 -14.03 -10.72
CA ALA A 159 -4.78 -13.51 -11.87
C ALA A 159 -4.13 -12.14 -11.58
N ASP A 160 -4.53 -11.10 -12.32
CA ASP A 160 -3.95 -9.75 -12.25
C ASP A 160 -4.94 -8.73 -11.66
N GLN A 161 -5.96 -9.21 -10.94
CA GLN A 161 -6.95 -8.30 -10.35
C GLN A 161 -6.34 -7.51 -9.19
N THR A 162 -6.66 -6.22 -9.18
CA THR A 162 -6.20 -5.28 -8.17
C THR A 162 -7.25 -5.10 -7.08
N GLY A 163 -6.79 -4.84 -5.87
CA GLY A 163 -7.60 -4.36 -4.76
C GLY A 163 -7.20 -2.94 -4.39
N VAL A 164 -7.78 -2.46 -3.30
CA VAL A 164 -7.45 -1.16 -2.72
C VAL A 164 -6.95 -1.37 -1.29
N CYS A 165 -5.85 -0.72 -0.94
CA CYS A 165 -5.34 -0.72 0.43
C CYS A 165 -6.34 -0.02 1.35
N ALA A 166 -6.76 -0.73 2.38
CA ALA A 166 -7.65 -0.24 3.42
C ALA A 166 -6.97 -0.38 4.79
N PRO A 167 -7.20 0.55 5.72
CA PRO A 167 -6.64 0.47 7.06
C PRO A 167 -7.21 -0.74 7.82
N ILE A 168 -6.34 -1.40 8.59
CA ILE A 168 -6.74 -2.46 9.51
C ILE A 168 -7.48 -1.82 10.69
N PRO A 169 -8.74 -2.21 10.99
CA PRO A 169 -9.50 -1.61 12.07
C PRO A 169 -8.91 -1.98 13.44
N GLU A 170 -8.79 -0.99 14.33
CA GLU A 170 -8.30 -1.20 15.71
C GLU A 170 -9.32 -1.91 16.62
N GLY A 171 -10.59 -1.89 16.25
CA GLY A 171 -11.66 -2.48 17.05
C GLY A 171 -12.88 -2.88 16.22
N CYS A 172 -13.43 -4.05 16.55
CA CYS A 172 -14.62 -4.61 15.90
C CYS A 172 -15.74 -4.87 16.88
N THR A 173 -16.98 -4.68 16.43
CA THR A 173 -18.16 -5.16 17.16
C THR A 173 -18.17 -6.69 17.19
N LYS A 174 -18.82 -7.26 18.20
CA LYS A 174 -18.98 -8.73 18.35
C LYS A 174 -20.26 -9.26 17.72
N GLU A 175 -20.84 -8.52 16.79
CA GLU A 175 -22.00 -8.98 16.02
C GLU A 175 -21.58 -10.13 15.09
N TYR A 176 -22.42 -11.15 14.99
CA TYR A 176 -22.14 -12.31 14.18
C TYR A 176 -22.90 -12.22 12.84
N ASN A 177 -22.18 -11.80 11.80
CA ASN A 177 -22.61 -11.69 10.40
C ASN A 177 -21.49 -12.30 9.54
N PRO A 178 -21.39 -13.65 9.48
CA PRO A 178 -20.16 -14.32 9.07
C PRO A 178 -19.79 -14.05 7.61
N VAL A 179 -18.48 -14.12 7.34
CA VAL A 179 -17.90 -13.99 6.01
C VAL A 179 -16.81 -15.05 5.81
N CYS A 180 -16.60 -15.44 4.57
CA CYS A 180 -15.46 -16.27 4.18
C CYS A 180 -14.32 -15.36 3.73
N GLY A 181 -13.15 -15.50 4.35
CA GLY A 181 -11.95 -14.78 3.97
C GLY A 181 -11.30 -15.36 2.72
N CYS A 182 -10.49 -14.55 2.04
CA CYS A 182 -9.64 -14.98 0.93
C CYS A 182 -8.56 -16.00 1.32
N ASP A 183 -8.33 -16.19 2.62
CA ASP A 183 -7.47 -17.22 3.20
C ASP A 183 -8.22 -18.55 3.48
N GLY A 184 -9.52 -18.61 3.17
CA GLY A 184 -10.37 -19.79 3.40
C GLY A 184 -10.87 -19.95 4.83
N ASN A 185 -10.68 -18.96 5.70
CA ASN A 185 -11.18 -18.99 7.08
C ASN A 185 -12.51 -18.24 7.23
N THR A 186 -13.41 -18.79 8.05
CA THR A 186 -14.63 -18.11 8.45
C THR A 186 -14.35 -17.09 9.54
N TYR A 187 -14.78 -15.85 9.31
CA TYR A 187 -14.72 -14.77 10.30
C TYR A 187 -16.12 -14.43 10.81
N GLY A 188 -16.22 -14.05 12.09
CA GLY A 188 -17.51 -13.71 12.71
C GLY A 188 -18.21 -12.51 12.07
N ASN A 189 -17.44 -11.59 11.48
CA ASN A 189 -17.93 -10.52 10.60
C ASN A 189 -16.80 -9.95 9.72
N ALA A 190 -17.16 -9.10 8.76
CA ALA A 190 -16.20 -8.47 7.84
C ALA A 190 -15.13 -7.61 8.54
N CYS A 191 -15.48 -6.93 9.65
CA CYS A 191 -14.50 -6.19 10.44
C CYS A 191 -13.44 -7.13 11.02
N MET A 192 -13.85 -8.29 11.56
CA MET A 192 -12.91 -9.27 12.10
C MET A 192 -11.99 -9.87 11.03
N ALA A 193 -12.47 -10.02 9.79
CA ALA A 193 -11.63 -10.41 8.66
C ALA A 193 -10.58 -9.32 8.33
N ALA A 194 -11.02 -8.06 8.21
CA ALA A 194 -10.14 -6.91 8.00
C ALA A 194 -9.12 -6.73 9.14
N ALA A 195 -9.52 -6.95 10.40
CA ALA A 195 -8.65 -6.92 11.58
C ALA A 195 -7.55 -7.98 11.53
N ALA A 196 -7.79 -9.10 10.84
CA ALA A 196 -6.80 -10.13 10.55
C ALA A 196 -5.99 -9.86 9.26
N GLY A 197 -6.26 -8.75 8.57
CA GLY A 197 -5.64 -8.39 7.30
C GLY A 197 -6.15 -9.18 6.10
N VAL A 198 -7.38 -9.70 6.16
CA VAL A 198 -7.95 -10.62 5.17
C VAL A 198 -9.15 -9.99 4.48
N SER A 199 -9.09 -9.93 3.14
CA SER A 199 -10.22 -9.53 2.29
C SER A 199 -11.34 -10.57 2.33
N VAL A 200 -12.59 -10.10 2.16
CA VAL A 200 -13.75 -11.00 2.08
C VAL A 200 -13.87 -11.62 0.69
N ALA A 201 -13.92 -12.94 0.64
CA ALA A 201 -14.18 -13.71 -0.58
C ALA A 201 -15.69 -13.81 -0.86
N SER A 202 -16.49 -14.06 0.18
CA SER A 202 -17.94 -14.22 0.05
C SER A 202 -18.67 -13.93 1.36
N PRO A 203 -19.95 -13.51 1.31
CA PRO A 203 -20.80 -13.48 2.49
C PRO A 203 -21.11 -14.89 2.99
N GLY A 204 -21.37 -15.03 4.29
CA GLY A 204 -21.61 -16.31 4.95
C GLY A 204 -20.31 -17.00 5.38
N GLU A 205 -20.43 -18.09 6.13
CA GLU A 205 -19.27 -18.90 6.49
C GLU A 205 -18.61 -19.49 5.23
N CYS A 206 -17.32 -19.80 5.31
CA CYS A 206 -16.67 -20.54 4.25
C CYS A 206 -17.41 -21.85 4.01
N ALA A 207 -17.69 -22.12 2.75
CA ALA A 207 -18.01 -23.48 2.36
C ALA A 207 -16.86 -24.38 2.84
N PRO A 208 -17.15 -25.56 3.38
CA PRO A 208 -16.09 -26.51 3.64
C PRO A 208 -15.24 -26.64 2.37
N ALA A 209 -13.91 -26.64 2.53
CA ALA A 209 -12.99 -26.71 1.40
C ALA A 209 -13.51 -27.75 0.40
N PRO A 210 -13.62 -27.44 -0.91
CA PRO A 210 -14.16 -28.36 -1.89
C PRO A 210 -13.42 -29.66 -1.71
N GLY A 211 -14.12 -30.63 -1.14
CA GLY A 211 -13.45 -31.71 -0.50
C GLY A 211 -12.68 -32.44 -1.58
N GLY A 212 -11.42 -32.78 -1.26
CA GLY A 212 -10.47 -33.27 -2.24
C GLY A 212 -11.07 -34.33 -3.16
N VAL A 213 -10.52 -34.41 -4.37
CA VAL A 213 -10.88 -35.47 -5.33
C VAL A 213 -10.83 -36.82 -4.60
N CYS A 214 -11.87 -37.61 -4.72
CA CYS A 214 -12.01 -38.91 -4.05
C CYS A 214 -12.42 -40.00 -5.04
N GLY A 215 -12.28 -41.27 -4.64
CA GLY A 215 -12.76 -42.39 -5.44
C GLY A 215 -11.93 -42.75 -6.67
N THR A 216 -10.77 -42.12 -6.88
CA THR A 216 -9.84 -42.47 -7.97
C THR A 216 -8.51 -43.00 -7.44
N ARG A 217 -7.72 -43.60 -8.33
CA ARG A 217 -6.41 -44.14 -7.98
C ARG A 217 -5.45 -43.01 -7.59
N GLY A 218 -5.04 -42.99 -6.33
CA GLY A 218 -4.11 -41.98 -5.77
C GLY A 218 -4.80 -40.80 -5.08
N ALA A 219 -6.13 -40.72 -5.16
CA ALA A 219 -6.91 -39.83 -4.32
C ALA A 219 -6.93 -40.33 -2.86
N ALA A 220 -6.80 -39.38 -1.91
CA ALA A 220 -6.99 -39.68 -0.50
C ALA A 220 -8.49 -39.94 -0.21
N ALA A 221 -8.77 -40.64 0.89
CA ALA A 221 -10.12 -40.66 1.41
C ALA A 221 -10.52 -39.27 1.92
N CYS A 222 -11.82 -38.99 1.91
CA CYS A 222 -12.35 -37.76 2.46
C CYS A 222 -12.02 -37.62 3.95
N GLU A 223 -11.81 -36.38 4.40
CA GLU A 223 -11.61 -36.09 5.82
C GLU A 223 -12.86 -36.47 6.64
N PRO A 224 -12.71 -36.75 7.96
CA PRO A 224 -13.86 -37.04 8.81
C PRO A 224 -14.94 -35.96 8.73
N GLY A 225 -16.20 -36.37 8.56
CA GLY A 225 -17.32 -35.44 8.33
C GLY A 225 -17.66 -35.23 6.85
N PHE A 226 -16.90 -35.84 5.93
CA PHE A 226 -17.16 -35.82 4.50
C PHE A 226 -17.34 -37.23 3.95
N PHE A 227 -18.17 -37.37 2.92
CA PHE A 227 -18.33 -38.59 2.13
C PHE A 227 -17.91 -38.34 0.68
N CYS A 228 -17.56 -39.39 -0.05
CA CYS A 228 -17.23 -39.27 -1.45
C CYS A 228 -18.52 -39.23 -2.28
N ASP A 229 -18.87 -38.05 -2.79
CA ASP A 229 -20.04 -37.86 -3.65
C ASP A 229 -19.65 -38.09 -5.11
N PHE A 230 -20.28 -39.08 -5.72
CA PHE A 230 -20.06 -39.44 -7.12
C PHE A 230 -21.21 -38.88 -7.96
N ALA A 231 -20.87 -38.15 -9.01
CA ALA A 231 -21.85 -37.84 -10.06
C ALA A 231 -22.43 -39.16 -10.62
N PRO A 232 -23.71 -39.21 -11.02
CA PRO A 232 -24.34 -40.42 -11.55
C PRO A 232 -23.54 -41.08 -12.69
N GLU A 233 -22.89 -40.27 -13.53
CA GLU A 233 -22.06 -40.71 -14.65
C GLU A 233 -20.77 -41.39 -14.19
N ALA A 234 -20.28 -41.08 -12.99
CA ALA A 234 -19.12 -41.72 -12.40
C ALA A 234 -19.42 -43.17 -11.94
N ALA A 235 -20.70 -43.54 -11.85
CA ALA A 235 -21.17 -44.88 -11.48
C ALA A 235 -20.47 -45.43 -10.24
N CYS A 236 -20.48 -44.66 -9.15
CA CYS A 236 -19.82 -45.03 -7.89
C CYS A 236 -18.32 -45.33 -8.03
N GLY A 237 -17.63 -44.64 -8.95
CA GLY A 237 -16.21 -44.86 -9.24
C GLY A 237 -15.93 -46.09 -10.10
N ALA A 238 -16.96 -46.69 -10.73
CA ALA A 238 -16.78 -47.76 -11.72
C ALA A 238 -16.20 -47.24 -13.05
N THR A 239 -16.22 -45.92 -13.25
CA THR A 239 -15.50 -45.23 -14.32
C THR A 239 -14.26 -44.53 -13.75
N ASP A 240 -13.32 -44.11 -14.61
CA ASP A 240 -12.17 -43.30 -14.19
C ASP A 240 -12.55 -41.85 -13.80
N LEU A 241 -13.85 -41.54 -13.73
CA LEU A 241 -14.33 -40.23 -13.27
C LEU A 241 -14.26 -40.15 -11.74
N PRO A 242 -13.62 -39.11 -11.19
CA PRO A 242 -13.57 -38.91 -9.76
C PRO A 242 -14.90 -38.50 -9.13
N GLY A 243 -15.03 -38.80 -7.84
CA GLY A 243 -15.97 -38.11 -6.95
C GLY A 243 -15.33 -36.87 -6.33
N ALA A 244 -16.16 -36.08 -5.66
CA ALA A 244 -15.74 -34.95 -4.83
C ALA A 244 -16.14 -35.22 -3.39
N CYS A 245 -15.29 -34.87 -2.42
CA CYS A 245 -15.69 -35.02 -1.03
C CYS A 245 -16.74 -33.95 -0.69
N ALA A 246 -17.91 -34.40 -0.28
CA ALA A 246 -19.04 -33.57 0.12
C ALA A 246 -19.30 -33.72 1.62
N PRO A 247 -19.77 -32.67 2.32
CA PRO A 247 -20.06 -32.76 3.75
C PRO A 247 -21.19 -33.74 4.02
N ILE A 248 -21.05 -34.55 5.07
CA ILE A 248 -22.14 -35.42 5.55
C ILE A 248 -23.18 -34.51 6.23
N PRO A 249 -24.44 -34.49 5.78
CA PRO A 249 -25.46 -33.65 6.38
C PRO A 249 -25.74 -34.07 7.83
N GLU A 250 -25.82 -33.11 8.74
CA GLU A 250 -26.09 -33.36 10.17
C GLU A 250 -27.52 -33.87 10.43
N ALA A 251 -28.45 -33.56 9.53
CA ALA A 251 -29.83 -33.99 9.59
C ALA A 251 -30.43 -34.14 8.18
N CYS A 252 -31.31 -35.11 8.00
CA CYS A 252 -32.14 -35.24 6.80
C CYS A 252 -33.42 -34.40 6.94
N THR A 253 -33.90 -33.83 5.83
CA THR A 253 -35.27 -33.30 5.77
C THR A 253 -36.27 -34.46 5.84
N PHE A 254 -37.50 -34.20 6.28
CA PHE A 254 -38.57 -35.22 6.31
C PHE A 254 -39.11 -35.60 4.91
N GLU A 255 -38.38 -35.27 3.85
CA GLU A 255 -38.77 -35.56 2.48
C GLU A 255 -38.41 -37.00 2.12
N TYR A 256 -39.36 -37.77 1.61
CA TYR A 256 -39.16 -39.17 1.25
C TYR A 256 -38.88 -39.30 -0.25
N ASN A 257 -37.60 -39.31 -0.62
CA ASN A 257 -37.11 -39.53 -1.99
C ASN A 257 -36.07 -40.67 -1.99
N PRO A 258 -36.49 -41.94 -2.13
CA PRO A 258 -35.57 -43.07 -2.05
C PRO A 258 -34.62 -43.12 -3.26
N VAL A 259 -33.36 -43.44 -2.99
CA VAL A 259 -32.29 -43.59 -3.98
C VAL A 259 -31.58 -44.93 -3.79
N CYS A 260 -30.90 -45.41 -4.83
CA CYS A 260 -30.00 -46.57 -4.74
C CYS A 260 -28.59 -46.07 -4.43
N GLY A 261 -28.02 -46.51 -3.30
CA GLY A 261 -26.66 -46.18 -2.90
C GLY A 261 -25.61 -46.99 -3.66
N CYS A 262 -24.35 -46.63 -3.46
CA CYS A 262 -23.20 -47.36 -3.99
C CYS A 262 -22.93 -48.71 -3.28
N ASP A 263 -23.65 -48.97 -2.20
CA ASP A 263 -23.64 -50.22 -1.42
C ASP A 263 -24.57 -51.32 -1.97
N GLY A 264 -25.40 -51.01 -2.97
CA GLY A 264 -26.30 -51.95 -3.65
C GLY A 264 -27.57 -52.30 -2.88
#